data_AF-A0A7W4FYW6-F1
#
_entry.id   AF-A0A7W4FYW6-F1
#
_cell.length_a   1.000
_cell.length_b   1.000
_cell.length_c   1.000
_cell.angle_alpha   90.00
_cell.angle_beta   90.00
_cell.angle_gamma   90.00
#
_symmetry.space_group_name_H-M   'P 1'
#
loop_
_entity.id
_entity.type
_entity.pdbx_description
1 polymer ?
#
loop_
_entity_poly.entity_id
_entity_poly.type
_entity_poly.pdbx_seq_one_letter_code
_entity_poly.pdbx_strand_id
1 'polypeptide(L)'
;MARLNSVKMTYAINRTGEIVSIDNVDNGLECNCICIDCNGQLEAKQGAKNQWHFSHHKDNDAINCQWSGESELHIKVKEYLDRYKRLTVPIGFTNPTSLDIQFDEIQLEKSLRPTKRIPDVTGYCAGEKILIEVKVTHEVDQQKRIDYKKVNVSVIELDFSDFTFIDTRSKPLPQR
;
A
#
# COMPACT_ATOMS: atom_id res chain seq x y z
N MET A 1 7.65 -20.71 -1.42
CA MET A 1 6.29 -20.14 -1.53
C MET A 1 5.64 -19.97 -0.15
N ALA A 2 6.13 -19.03 0.66
CA ALA A 2 5.41 -18.49 1.82
C ALA A 2 6.18 -17.24 2.28
N ARG A 3 5.95 -16.08 1.64
CA ARG A 3 6.80 -14.88 1.85
C ARG A 3 6.06 -13.66 2.42
N LEU A 4 4.73 -13.69 2.49
CA LEU A 4 3.90 -12.61 3.04
C LEU A 4 2.92 -13.06 4.15
N ASN A 5 2.88 -14.35 4.48
CA ASN A 5 1.88 -14.93 5.39
C ASN A 5 2.06 -14.52 6.87
N SER A 6 3.16 -13.85 7.23
CA SER A 6 3.46 -13.39 8.59
C SER A 6 3.44 -11.87 8.74
N VAL A 7 3.07 -11.13 7.69
CA VAL A 7 2.99 -9.67 7.75
C VAL A 7 1.83 -9.27 8.66
N LYS A 8 2.14 -8.46 9.66
CA LYS A 8 1.15 -7.95 10.59
C LYS A 8 0.39 -6.78 9.97
N MET A 9 -0.91 -6.71 10.25
CA MET A 9 -1.78 -5.59 9.87
C MET A 9 -1.35 -4.34 10.63
N THR A 10 -0.86 -3.31 9.93
CA THR A 10 -0.47 -2.03 10.56
C THR A 10 -1.38 -0.87 10.18
N TYR A 11 -2.43 -1.11 9.39
CA TYR A 11 -3.45 -0.13 9.05
C TYR A 11 -4.86 -0.60 9.37
N ALA A 12 -5.74 0.36 9.64
CA ALA A 12 -7.15 0.14 9.88
C ALA A 12 -7.98 1.37 9.48
N ILE A 13 -9.32 1.26 9.51
CA ILE A 13 -10.24 2.39 9.38
C ILE A 13 -10.67 2.83 10.78
N ASN A 14 -10.53 4.13 11.08
CA ASN A 14 -11.00 4.70 12.35
C ASN A 14 -12.51 5.06 12.31
N ARG A 15 -13.03 5.65 13.39
CA ARG A 15 -14.45 6.07 13.49
C ARG A 15 -14.88 7.13 12.46
N THR A 16 -13.96 7.94 11.94
CA THR A 16 -14.25 8.98 10.93
C THR A 16 -14.24 8.42 9.51
N GLY A 17 -13.89 7.14 9.33
CA GLY A 17 -13.79 6.51 8.02
C GLY A 17 -12.43 6.70 7.35
N GLU A 18 -11.42 7.17 8.08
CA GLU A 18 -10.07 7.43 7.58
C GLU A 18 -9.17 6.22 7.82
N ILE A 19 -8.25 5.98 6.87
CA ILE A 19 -7.20 4.97 7.04
C ILE A 19 -6.15 5.52 8.00
N VAL A 20 -5.87 4.80 9.08
CA VAL A 20 -4.91 5.16 10.12
C VAL A 20 -3.84 4.08 10.31
N SER A 21 -2.62 4.48 10.65
CA SER A 21 -1.53 3.58 11.05
C SER A 21 -1.64 3.21 12.53
N ILE A 22 -1.19 2.00 12.88
CA ILE A 22 -1.01 1.53 14.26
C ILE A 22 -0.13 2.47 15.11
N ASP A 23 0.72 3.29 14.48
CA ASP A 23 1.55 4.26 15.19
C ASP A 23 0.75 5.46 15.74
N ASN A 24 -0.45 5.72 15.20
CA ASN A 24 -1.23 6.94 15.45
C ASN A 24 -2.63 6.63 16.01
N VAL A 25 -2.77 5.57 16.81
CA VAL A 25 -4.03 5.17 17.46
C VAL A 25 -3.81 4.87 18.94
N ASP A 26 -4.89 4.97 19.71
CA ASP A 26 -4.92 4.50 21.09
C ASP A 26 -4.78 2.97 21.17
N ASN A 27 -4.19 2.47 22.25
CA ASN A 27 -3.95 1.03 22.41
C ASN A 27 -5.24 0.25 22.72
N GLY A 28 -5.26 -1.05 22.41
CA GLY A 28 -6.38 -1.94 22.70
C GLY A 28 -7.63 -1.59 21.92
N LEU A 29 -8.79 -1.78 22.55
CA LEU A 29 -10.10 -1.47 21.96
C LEU A 29 -10.40 0.03 21.89
N GLU A 30 -9.61 0.85 22.58
CA GLU A 30 -9.76 2.31 22.54
C GLU A 30 -9.35 2.89 21.17
N CYS A 31 -8.62 2.14 20.34
CA CYS A 31 -8.38 2.52 18.94
C CYS A 31 -9.69 2.74 18.17
N ASN A 32 -10.76 2.02 18.55
CA ASN A 32 -12.06 2.04 17.89
C ASN A 32 -11.98 1.89 16.35
N CYS A 33 -11.07 1.03 15.91
CA CYS A 33 -10.80 0.78 14.52
C CYS A 33 -11.54 -0.46 14.01
N ILE A 34 -11.74 -0.51 12.69
CA ILE A 34 -12.28 -1.66 11.96
C ILE A 34 -11.33 -2.08 10.84
N CYS A 35 -11.41 -3.36 10.46
CA CYS A 35 -10.63 -3.92 9.37
C CYS A 35 -11.03 -3.30 8.03
N ILE A 36 -10.05 -2.90 7.22
CA ILE A 36 -10.28 -2.33 5.88
C ILE A 36 -10.95 -3.34 4.93
N ASP A 37 -10.68 -4.64 5.12
CA ASP A 37 -11.16 -5.70 4.23
C ASP A 37 -12.55 -6.23 4.65
N CYS A 38 -12.72 -6.65 5.90
CA CYS A 38 -13.96 -7.27 6.37
C CYS A 38 -14.85 -6.38 7.25
N ASN A 39 -14.42 -5.15 7.58
CA ASN A 39 -15.08 -4.23 8.52
C ASN A 39 -15.27 -4.77 9.95
N GLY A 40 -14.61 -5.88 10.30
CA GLY A 40 -14.63 -6.44 11.65
C GLY A 40 -13.96 -5.54 12.68
N GLN A 41 -14.40 -5.62 13.94
CA GLN A 41 -13.81 -4.85 15.02
C GLN A 41 -12.35 -5.24 15.27
N LEU A 42 -11.48 -4.24 15.38
CA LEU A 42 -10.07 -4.43 15.66
C LEU A 42 -9.69 -4.00 17.08
N GLU A 43 -8.62 -4.61 17.56
CA GLU A 43 -7.87 -4.27 18.76
C GLU A 43 -6.45 -3.87 18.35
N ALA A 44 -6.00 -2.68 18.75
CA ALA A 44 -4.61 -2.26 18.59
C ALA A 44 -3.74 -2.98 19.63
N LYS A 45 -2.65 -3.61 19.18
CA LYS A 45 -1.69 -4.31 20.03
C LYS A 45 -0.36 -3.59 19.99
N GLN A 46 -0.25 -2.54 20.80
CA GLN A 46 0.98 -1.79 21.02
C GLN A 46 1.64 -2.27 22.32
N GLY A 47 2.94 -2.55 22.26
CA GLY A 47 3.69 -3.02 23.42
C GLY A 47 5.17 -3.23 23.13
N ALA A 48 5.96 -3.53 24.17
CA ALA A 48 7.42 -3.61 24.06
C ALA A 48 7.96 -4.92 23.45
N LYS A 49 7.15 -5.99 23.44
CA LYS A 49 7.61 -7.35 23.08
C LYS A 49 7.43 -7.70 21.61
N ASN A 50 6.35 -7.25 21.00
CA ASN A 50 5.96 -7.60 19.64
C ASN A 50 5.86 -6.33 18.80
N GLN A 51 6.10 -6.45 17.49
CA GLN A 51 5.80 -5.38 16.56
C GLN A 51 4.34 -4.96 16.73
N TRP A 52 4.11 -3.66 16.75
CA TRP A 52 2.77 -3.11 16.91
C TRP A 52 1.92 -3.49 15.71
N HIS A 53 0.70 -3.95 15.97
CA HIS A 53 -0.22 -4.37 14.93
C HIS A 53 -1.66 -4.32 15.40
N PHE A 54 -2.59 -4.37 14.46
CA PHE A 54 -3.98 -4.64 14.74
C PHE A 54 -4.27 -6.14 14.69
N SER A 55 -5.24 -6.58 15.49
CA SER A 55 -5.84 -7.91 15.36
C SER A 55 -7.35 -7.81 15.52
N HIS A 56 -8.09 -8.71 14.88
CA HIS A 56 -9.51 -8.87 15.16
C HIS A 56 -9.74 -9.14 16.65
N HIS A 57 -10.71 -8.46 17.24
CA HIS A 57 -10.98 -8.58 18.67
C HIS A 57 -11.55 -9.95 19.02
N LYS A 58 -12.47 -10.47 18.21
CA LYS A 58 -13.05 -11.81 18.32
C LYS A 58 -12.91 -12.57 17.00
N ASP A 59 -12.96 -13.90 17.06
CA ASP A 59 -12.88 -14.74 15.86
C ASP A 59 -13.99 -14.41 14.84
N ASN A 60 -15.19 -14.08 15.33
CA ASN A 60 -16.32 -13.68 14.49
C ASN A 60 -16.11 -12.32 13.79
N ASP A 61 -15.17 -11.50 14.23
CA ASP A 61 -14.84 -10.24 13.53
C ASP A 61 -14.00 -10.50 12.27
N ALA A 62 -13.35 -11.67 12.16
CA ALA A 62 -12.51 -12.04 11.02
C ALA A 62 -13.26 -12.79 9.90
N ILE A 63 -14.60 -12.80 9.93
CA ILE A 63 -15.40 -13.56 8.95
C ILE A 63 -15.09 -13.07 7.53
N ASN A 64 -14.67 -14.00 6.67
CA ASN A 64 -14.28 -13.77 5.28
C ASN A 64 -13.11 -12.77 5.07
N CYS A 65 -12.36 -12.43 6.12
CA CYS A 65 -11.21 -11.54 5.99
C CYS A 65 -10.08 -12.18 5.16
N GLN A 66 -9.69 -11.53 4.09
CA GLN A 66 -8.59 -11.89 3.18
C GLN A 66 -7.38 -10.97 3.32
N TRP A 67 -7.35 -10.11 4.35
CA TRP A 67 -6.18 -9.26 4.63
C TRP A 67 -4.88 -10.05 4.61
N SER A 68 -3.91 -9.54 3.86
CA SER A 68 -2.60 -10.17 3.70
C SER A 68 -1.48 -9.14 3.62
N GLY A 69 -0.23 -9.61 3.55
CA GLY A 69 0.91 -8.73 3.32
C GLY A 69 0.86 -7.98 1.97
N GLU A 70 0.06 -8.44 1.01
CA GLU A 70 -0.20 -7.71 -0.24
C GLU A 70 -1.02 -6.45 0.03
N SER A 71 -2.13 -6.58 0.77
CA SER A 71 -2.96 -5.45 1.20
C SER A 71 -2.12 -4.40 1.95
N GLU A 72 -1.25 -4.89 2.85
CA GLU A 72 -0.33 -4.05 3.62
C GLU A 72 0.66 -3.28 2.71
N LEU A 73 1.25 -3.94 1.71
CA LEU A 73 2.20 -3.31 0.79
C LEU A 73 1.53 -2.25 -0.09
N HIS A 74 0.35 -2.54 -0.65
CA HIS A 74 -0.37 -1.55 -1.45
C HIS A 74 -0.64 -0.27 -0.65
N ILE A 75 -1.10 -0.41 0.61
CA ILE A 75 -1.40 0.75 1.46
C ILE A 75 -0.13 1.54 1.78
N LYS A 76 0.98 0.86 2.13
CA LYS A 76 2.26 1.54 2.42
C LYS A 76 2.81 2.32 1.23
N VAL A 77 2.75 1.72 0.04
CA VAL A 77 3.23 2.38 -1.18
C VAL A 77 2.35 3.58 -1.51
N LYS A 78 1.02 3.43 -1.41
CA LYS A 78 0.06 4.53 -1.62
C LYS A 78 0.30 5.69 -0.65
N GLU A 79 0.45 5.41 0.64
CA GLU A 79 0.74 6.43 1.66
C GLU A 79 2.08 7.13 1.40
N TYR A 80 3.13 6.36 1.05
CA TYR A 80 4.43 6.94 0.73
C TYR A 80 4.33 7.92 -0.45
N LEU A 81 3.69 7.51 -1.54
CA LEU A 81 3.55 8.34 -2.73
C LEU A 81 2.69 9.58 -2.45
N ASP A 82 1.58 9.45 -1.71
CA ASP A 82 0.72 10.57 -1.35
C ASP A 82 1.44 11.58 -0.44
N ARG A 83 2.19 11.10 0.56
CA ARG A 83 2.91 11.94 1.50
C ARG A 83 4.10 12.67 0.87
N TYR A 84 4.94 11.95 0.14
CA TYR A 84 6.21 12.50 -0.36
C TYR A 84 6.11 13.05 -1.78
N LYS A 85 5.07 12.65 -2.53
CA LYS A 85 4.83 13.07 -3.92
C LYS A 85 6.07 12.95 -4.80
N ARG A 86 6.86 11.90 -4.60
CA ARG A 86 8.12 11.70 -5.32
C ARG A 86 8.35 10.23 -5.62
N LEU A 87 8.87 9.95 -6.80
CA LEU A 87 9.26 8.62 -7.24
C LEU A 87 10.56 8.68 -8.03
N THR A 88 11.56 7.93 -7.60
CA THR A 88 12.80 7.75 -8.35
C THR A 88 12.72 6.46 -9.15
N VAL A 89 12.90 6.52 -10.46
CA VAL A 89 12.87 5.34 -11.35
C VAL A 89 14.19 5.18 -12.12
N PRO A 90 14.65 3.95 -12.35
CA PRO A 90 15.78 3.71 -13.25
C PRO A 90 15.33 3.84 -14.71
N ILE A 91 16.14 4.53 -15.52
CA ILE A 91 15.94 4.70 -16.95
C ILE A 91 17.15 4.15 -17.71
N GLY A 92 16.88 3.27 -18.68
CA GLY A 92 17.89 2.60 -19.50
C GLY A 92 18.15 1.15 -19.10
N PHE A 93 18.78 0.40 -20.00
CA PHE A 93 19.12 -1.02 -19.77
C PHE A 93 20.60 -1.20 -19.42
N THR A 94 21.50 -0.54 -20.15
CA THR A 94 22.94 -0.56 -19.91
C THR A 94 23.36 0.69 -19.16
N ASN A 95 23.92 0.53 -17.96
CA ASN A 95 24.28 1.62 -17.04
C ASN A 95 23.09 2.59 -16.81
N PRO A 96 22.00 2.10 -16.19
CA PRO A 96 20.80 2.90 -15.99
C PRO A 96 21.11 4.16 -15.18
N THR A 97 20.47 5.25 -15.57
CA THR A 97 20.45 6.52 -14.81
C THR A 97 19.18 6.58 -13.97
N SER A 98 19.20 7.34 -12.89
CA SER A 98 17.99 7.63 -12.10
C SER A 98 17.26 8.84 -12.68
N LEU A 99 15.94 8.74 -12.78
CA LEU A 99 15.04 9.84 -13.04
C LEU A 99 14.21 10.09 -11.78
N ASP A 100 14.33 11.28 -11.22
CA ASP A 100 13.50 11.72 -10.10
C ASP A 100 12.24 12.40 -10.63
N ILE A 101 11.09 11.81 -10.35
CA ILE A 101 9.78 12.34 -10.69
C ILE A 101 9.22 13.01 -9.43
N GLN A 102 9.00 14.32 -9.50
CA GLN A 102 8.29 15.08 -8.48
C GLN A 102 6.86 15.33 -8.96
N PHE A 103 5.88 14.91 -8.17
CA PHE A 103 4.46 15.09 -8.46
C PHE A 103 3.94 16.38 -7.81
N ASP A 104 3.14 17.12 -8.58
CA ASP A 104 2.36 18.26 -8.10
C ASP A 104 1.16 17.76 -7.27
N GLU A 105 0.51 16.72 -7.80
CA GLU A 105 -0.69 16.10 -7.23
C GLU A 105 -0.62 14.58 -7.30
N ILE A 106 -1.17 13.93 -6.27
CA ILE A 106 -1.39 12.50 -6.19
C ILE A 106 -2.88 12.27 -5.94
N GLN A 107 -3.46 11.31 -6.67
CA GLN A 107 -4.82 10.82 -6.46
C GLN A 107 -4.79 9.30 -6.29
N LEU A 108 -5.31 8.83 -5.16
CA LEU A 108 -5.40 7.40 -4.85
C LEU A 108 -6.74 6.83 -5.33
N GLU A 109 -6.69 5.67 -5.98
CA GLU A 109 -7.86 4.84 -6.33
C GLU A 109 -9.01 5.59 -7.03
N LYS A 110 -8.69 6.57 -7.88
CA LYS A 110 -9.68 7.28 -8.69
C LYS A 110 -9.89 6.60 -10.02
N SER A 111 -11.16 6.37 -10.38
CA SER A 111 -11.50 5.78 -11.67
C SER A 111 -11.13 6.71 -12.82
N LEU A 112 -10.49 6.15 -13.84
CA LEU A 112 -10.15 6.86 -15.06
C LEU A 112 -11.39 7.07 -15.92
N ARG A 113 -11.36 8.06 -16.81
CA ARG A 113 -12.31 8.21 -17.92
C ARG A 113 -11.55 8.11 -19.24
N PRO A 114 -12.11 7.52 -20.30
CA PRO A 114 -13.49 6.99 -20.44
C PRO A 114 -13.67 5.53 -19.95
N THR A 115 -12.63 4.89 -19.43
CA THR A 115 -12.74 3.51 -18.90
C THR A 115 -13.40 3.52 -17.50
N LYS A 116 -13.49 2.37 -16.83
CA LYS A 116 -13.81 2.31 -15.38
C LYS A 116 -12.64 1.74 -14.57
N ARG A 117 -11.45 1.77 -15.16
CA ARG A 117 -10.24 1.21 -14.54
C ARG A 117 -9.80 2.13 -13.40
N ILE A 118 -9.44 1.53 -12.28
CA ILE A 118 -8.96 2.22 -11.09
C ILE A 118 -7.49 1.83 -10.91
N PRO A 119 -6.54 2.73 -11.22
CA PRO A 119 -5.14 2.52 -10.83
C PRO A 119 -4.97 2.67 -9.33
N ASP A 120 -3.91 2.06 -8.79
CA ASP A 120 -3.55 2.24 -7.37
C ASP A 120 -3.27 3.72 -7.06
N VAL A 121 -2.49 4.37 -7.93
CA VAL A 121 -2.13 5.79 -7.80
C VAL A 121 -2.15 6.46 -9.18
N THR A 122 -2.64 7.70 -9.23
CA THR A 122 -2.49 8.62 -10.37
C THR A 122 -1.68 9.82 -9.92
N GLY A 123 -0.51 10.02 -10.51
CA GLY A 123 0.34 11.19 -10.27
C GLY A 123 0.29 12.18 -11.42
N TYR A 124 0.39 13.46 -11.09
CA TYR A 124 0.45 14.57 -12.04
C TYR A 124 1.76 15.33 -11.87
N CYS A 125 2.50 15.53 -12.96
CA CYS A 125 3.74 16.28 -12.94
C CYS A 125 4.01 16.91 -14.31
N ALA A 126 4.46 18.17 -14.34
CA ALA A 126 4.84 18.85 -15.58
C ALA A 126 3.76 18.83 -16.68
N GLY A 127 2.48 18.86 -16.29
CA GLY A 127 1.33 18.76 -17.21
C GLY A 127 1.01 17.34 -17.70
N GLU A 128 1.84 16.35 -17.35
CA GLU A 128 1.64 14.95 -17.67
C GLU A 128 0.93 14.21 -16.55
N LYS A 129 0.22 13.15 -16.94
CA LYS A 129 -0.41 12.20 -16.02
C LYS A 129 0.34 10.88 -16.09
N ILE A 130 0.63 10.29 -14.93
CA ILE A 130 1.33 9.01 -14.79
C ILE A 130 0.47 8.11 -13.91
N LEU A 131 0.15 6.92 -14.40
CA LEU A 131 -0.54 5.89 -13.64
C LEU A 131 0.51 5.00 -12.99
N ILE A 132 0.30 4.63 -11.73
CA ILE A 132 1.19 3.73 -11.00
C ILE A 132 0.36 2.54 -10.51
N GLU A 133 0.83 1.34 -10.82
CA GLU A 133 0.30 0.06 -10.32
C GLU A 133 1.32 -0.56 -9.38
N VAL A 134 0.85 -1.11 -8.26
CA VAL A 134 1.67 -1.91 -7.37
C VAL A 134 1.41 -3.38 -7.71
N LYS A 135 2.48 -4.14 -7.97
CA LYS A 135 2.40 -5.57 -8.25
C LYS A 135 3.07 -6.33 -7.13
N VAL A 136 2.33 -7.24 -6.48
CA VAL A 136 2.87 -8.11 -5.43
C VAL A 136 2.88 -9.56 -5.88
N THR A 137 1.73 -10.22 -6.01
CA THR A 137 1.71 -11.65 -6.40
C THR A 137 1.05 -11.94 -7.74
N HIS A 138 0.15 -11.07 -8.21
CA HIS A 138 -0.59 -11.28 -9.44
C HIS A 138 -0.11 -10.32 -10.54
N GLU A 139 0.19 -10.87 -11.71
CA GLU A 139 0.59 -10.09 -12.87
C GLU A 139 -0.55 -9.16 -13.33
N VAL A 140 -0.18 -8.02 -13.92
CA VAL A 140 -1.13 -7.17 -14.63
C VAL A 140 -1.71 -7.95 -15.81
N ASP A 141 -2.97 -8.37 -15.67
CA ASP A 141 -3.74 -9.07 -16.69
C ASP A 141 -3.81 -8.26 -18.02
N GLN A 142 -3.89 -8.95 -19.15
CA GLN A 142 -3.92 -8.37 -20.49
C GLN A 142 -5.02 -7.31 -20.65
N GLN A 143 -6.15 -7.48 -19.96
CA GLN A 143 -7.25 -6.53 -19.96
C GLN A 143 -6.86 -5.16 -19.35
N LYS A 144 -6.02 -5.13 -18.29
CA LYS A 144 -5.50 -3.86 -17.72
C LYS A 144 -4.72 -3.07 -18.76
N ARG A 145 -3.84 -3.76 -19.51
CA ARG A 145 -3.02 -3.12 -20.56
C ARG A 145 -3.86 -2.53 -21.68
N ILE A 146 -4.92 -3.23 -22.09
CA ILE A 146 -5.85 -2.73 -23.12
C ILE A 146 -6.55 -1.46 -22.64
N ASP A 147 -7.04 -1.44 -21.39
CA ASP A 147 -7.74 -0.28 -20.84
C ASP A 147 -6.81 0.92 -20.66
N TYR A 148 -5.57 0.70 -20.23
CA TYR A 148 -4.58 1.77 -20.10
C TYR A 148 -4.09 2.31 -21.45
N LYS A 149 -3.97 1.47 -22.47
CA LYS A 149 -3.66 1.95 -23.84
C LYS A 149 -4.74 2.88 -24.39
N LYS A 150 -6.02 2.68 -24.03
CA LYS A 150 -7.14 3.54 -24.48
C LYS A 150 -7.09 4.95 -23.92
N VAL A 151 -6.45 5.17 -22.78
CA VAL A 151 -6.35 6.51 -22.17
C VAL A 151 -5.11 7.29 -22.61
N ASN A 152 -4.19 6.66 -23.36
CA ASN A 152 -2.94 7.25 -23.85
C ASN A 152 -2.11 7.94 -22.73
N VAL A 153 -1.81 7.18 -21.68
CA VAL A 153 -1.11 7.67 -20.46
C VAL A 153 0.08 6.79 -20.18
N SER A 154 1.16 7.38 -19.65
CA SER A 154 2.31 6.63 -19.12
C SER A 154 1.89 5.80 -17.90
N VAL A 155 2.33 4.55 -17.85
CA VAL A 155 2.06 3.63 -16.74
C VAL A 155 3.38 3.08 -16.21
N ILE A 156 3.56 3.16 -14.89
CA ILE A 156 4.68 2.59 -14.17
C ILE A 156 4.14 1.46 -13.30
N GLU A 157 4.71 0.26 -13.44
CA GLU A 157 4.45 -0.85 -12.52
C GLU A 157 5.60 -0.91 -11.51
N LEU A 158 5.28 -0.83 -10.22
CA LEU A 158 6.23 -1.06 -9.14
C LEU A 158 6.13 -2.53 -8.74
N ASP A 159 7.14 -3.32 -9.14
CA ASP A 159 7.19 -4.75 -8.89
C ASP A 159 7.79 -5.04 -7.51
N PHE A 160 6.94 -5.54 -6.60
CA PHE A 160 7.27 -6.00 -5.26
C PHE A 160 7.18 -7.54 -5.13
N SER A 161 7.15 -8.28 -6.23
CA SER A 161 7.03 -9.76 -6.21
C SER A 161 8.20 -10.46 -5.50
N ASP A 162 9.39 -9.85 -5.53
CA ASP A 162 10.57 -10.30 -4.80
C ASP A 162 10.75 -9.62 -3.43
N PHE A 163 9.82 -8.75 -3.02
CA PHE A 163 9.93 -8.03 -1.76
C PHE A 163 9.73 -8.96 -0.56
N THR A 164 10.52 -8.74 0.49
CA THR A 164 10.40 -9.46 1.76
C THR A 164 10.37 -8.46 2.90
N PHE A 165 9.42 -8.64 3.83
CA PHE A 165 9.45 -7.88 5.08
C PHE A 165 10.57 -8.42 5.96
N ILE A 166 11.56 -7.57 6.24
CA ILE A 166 12.59 -7.88 7.21
C ILE A 166 11.98 -7.73 8.60
N ASP A 167 11.89 -8.85 9.31
CA ASP A 167 11.54 -8.86 10.72
C ASP A 167 12.69 -8.25 11.53
N THR A 168 12.49 -7.04 12.04
CA THR A 168 13.51 -6.28 12.78
C THR A 168 13.88 -6.89 14.14
N ARG A 169 13.35 -8.07 14.48
CA ARG A 169 13.79 -8.88 15.63
C ARG A 169 15.29 -9.25 15.64
N SER A 170 16.04 -8.96 14.59
CA SER A 170 17.45 -9.38 14.43
C SER A 170 18.49 -8.26 14.34
N LYS A 171 18.13 -6.97 14.32
CA LYS A 171 19.11 -5.87 14.42
C LYS A 171 18.58 -4.70 15.23
N PRO A 172 19.35 -4.17 16.22
CA PRO A 172 19.00 -2.92 16.87
C PRO A 172 18.94 -1.80 15.82
N LEU A 173 17.92 -0.95 15.94
CA LEU A 173 17.80 0.28 15.16
C LEU A 173 19.11 1.06 15.28
N PRO A 174 19.67 1.58 14.16
CA PRO A 174 20.81 2.48 14.25
C PRO A 174 20.38 3.69 15.09
N GLN A 175 21.12 3.92 16.18
CA GLN A 175 20.97 5.11 16.99
C GLN A 175 21.28 6.32 16.10
N ARG A 176 20.35 7.27 16.06
CA ARG A 176 20.56 8.57 15.42
C ARG A 176 21.65 9.35 16.16
#